data_AF-A0A349BT57-F1
#
_entry.id   AF-A0A349BT57-F1
#
_cell.length_a   1.000
_cell.length_b   1.000
_cell.length_c   1.000
_cell.angle_alpha   90.00
_cell.angle_beta   90.00
_cell.angle_gamma   90.00
#
_symmetry.space_group_name_H-M   'P 1'
#
loop_
_entity.id
_entity.type
_entity.pdbx_description
1 polymer ?
#
loop_
_entity_poly.entity_id
_entity_poly.type
_entity_poly.pdbx_seq_one_letter_code
_entity_poly.pdbx_strand_id
1 'polypeptide(L)'
;MKLTINGQNEVFFEEENRLKKRIEELNRKLDGLDRKYAFDDLDKDLYTRFKNETVSELRTVQLKLEDFQIRISNLDKKVEDLVQFSEKLSEIWGFGDYETKVSVQKLIFPKGIVINP
;
A
#
# COMPACT_ATOMS: atom_id res chain seq x y z
N MET A 1 16.54 13.85 -7.89
CA MET A 1 16.00 13.04 -6.79
C MET A 1 16.24 11.58 -7.12
N LYS A 2 16.98 10.81 -6.30
CA LYS A 2 17.10 9.36 -6.49
C LYS A 2 15.91 8.70 -5.80
N LEU A 3 14.95 8.22 -6.59
CA LEU A 3 13.82 7.43 -6.09
C LEU A 3 14.32 6.00 -5.88
N THR A 4 14.76 5.67 -4.67
CA THR A 4 15.03 4.27 -4.30
C THR A 4 13.71 3.59 -3.95
N ILE A 5 13.64 2.26 -4.12
CA ILE A 5 12.45 1.46 -3.73
C ILE A 5 12.11 1.71 -2.25
N ASN A 6 13.12 1.79 -1.39
CA ASN A 6 12.95 2.06 0.04
C ASN A 6 12.36 3.45 0.29
N GLY A 7 12.85 4.48 -0.42
CA GLY A 7 12.31 5.83 -0.28
C GLY A 7 10.86 5.95 -0.79
N GLN A 8 10.49 5.19 -1.82
CA GLN A 8 9.08 5.10 -2.25
C GLN A 8 8.19 4.42 -1.21
N ASN A 9 8.73 3.42 -0.50
CA ASN A 9 8.02 2.69 0.55
C ASN A 9 7.79 3.56 1.81
N GLU A 10 8.76 4.39 2.19
CA GLU A 10 8.60 5.37 3.29
C GLU A 10 7.50 6.39 2.98
N VAL A 11 7.52 6.99 1.79
CA VAL A 11 6.48 7.94 1.34
C VAL A 11 5.10 7.26 1.32
N PHE A 12 5.03 6.01 0.87
CA PHE A 12 3.80 5.22 0.88
C PHE A 12 3.25 5.01 2.30
N PHE A 13 4.10 4.70 3.29
CA PHE A 13 3.69 4.56 4.69
C PHE A 13 3.25 5.88 5.32
N GLU A 14 3.93 6.99 5.00
CA GLU A 14 3.53 8.32 5.46
C GLU A 14 2.13 8.70 4.94
N GLU A 15 1.87 8.43 3.66
CA GLU A 15 0.57 8.70 3.04
C GLU A 15 -0.54 7.81 3.62
N GLU A 16 -0.27 6.51 3.83
CA GLU A 16 -1.21 5.60 4.49
C GLU A 16 -1.56 6.09 5.92
N ASN A 17 -0.54 6.48 6.70
CA ASN A 17 -0.75 7.00 8.06
C ASN A 17 -1.53 8.32 8.06
N ARG A 18 -1.29 9.19 7.06
CA ARG A 18 -2.04 10.43 6.89
C ARG A 18 -3.52 10.14 6.59
N LEU A 19 -3.83 9.17 5.73
CA LEU A 19 -5.21 8.77 5.44
C LEU A 19 -5.90 8.18 6.68
N LYS A 20 -5.21 7.35 7.47
CA LYS A 20 -5.75 6.80 8.74
C LYS A 20 -6.09 7.90 9.74
N LYS A 21 -5.18 8.86 9.95
CA LYS A 21 -5.45 10.03 10.81
C LYS A 21 -6.66 10.81 10.31
N ARG A 22 -6.79 11.00 8.99
CA ARG A 22 -7.93 11.69 8.41
C ARG A 22 -9.26 10.96 8.65
N ILE A 23 -9.28 9.63 8.57
CA ILE A 23 -10.47 8.83 8.91
C ILE A 23 -10.84 9.03 10.38
N GLU A 24 -9.86 9.02 11.29
CA GLU A 24 -10.11 9.24 12.71
C GLU A 24 -10.67 10.64 12.99
N GLU A 25 -10.13 11.68 12.34
CA GLU A 25 -10.66 13.04 12.41
C GLU A 25 -12.12 13.13 11.94
N LEU A 26 -12.46 12.48 10.82
CA LEU A 26 -13.82 12.48 10.26
C LEU A 26 -14.80 11.73 11.17
N ASN A 27 -14.39 10.61 11.77
CA ASN A 27 -15.20 9.90 12.77
C ASN A 27 -15.45 10.77 14.00
N ARG A 28 -14.43 11.46 14.53
CA ARG A 28 -14.60 12.40 15.66
C ARG A 28 -15.53 13.55 15.32
N LYS A 29 -15.48 14.06 14.08
CA LYS A 29 -16.43 15.09 13.60
C LYS A 29 -17.86 14.55 13.56
N LEU A 30 -18.05 13.31 13.11
CA LEU A 30 -19.36 12.65 13.07
C LEU A 30 -19.94 12.48 14.48
N ASP A 31 -19.14 11.96 15.42
CA ASP A 31 -19.52 11.84 16.83
C ASP A 31 -19.87 13.20 17.46
N GLY A 32 -19.12 14.25 17.12
CA GLY A 32 -19.41 15.60 17.57
C GLY A 32 -20.72 16.16 17.00
N LEU A 33 -21.02 15.85 15.74
CA LEU A 33 -22.27 16.22 15.08
C LEU A 33 -23.47 15.51 15.73
N ASP A 34 -23.33 14.22 16.01
CA ASP A 34 -24.35 13.39 16.66
C ASP A 34 -24.64 13.88 18.08
N ARG A 35 -23.61 14.23 18.86
CA ARG A 35 -23.79 14.83 20.19
C ARG A 35 -24.51 16.17 20.13
N LYS A 36 -24.13 17.07 19.23
CA LYS A 36 -24.80 18.38 19.08
C LYS A 36 -26.26 18.23 18.67
N TYR A 37 -26.58 17.28 17.78
CA TYR A 37 -27.96 17.00 17.42
C TYR A 37 -28.77 16.42 18.60
N ALA A 38 -28.15 15.59 19.44
CA ALA A 38 -28.83 15.00 20.59
C ALA A 38 -29.07 15.99 21.76
N PHE A 39 -28.19 16.98 21.95
CA PHE A 39 -28.19 17.84 23.16
C PHE A 39 -28.47 19.32 22.89
N ASP A 40 -28.16 19.85 21.71
CA ASP A 40 -28.18 21.30 21.41
C ASP A 40 -29.31 21.70 20.43
N ASP A 41 -30.33 20.86 20.26
CA ASP A 41 -31.54 21.12 19.44
C ASP A 41 -31.20 21.60 18.00
N LEU A 42 -30.26 20.89 17.37
CA LEU A 42 -29.75 21.21 16.03
C LEU A 42 -30.81 20.92 14.96
N ASP A 43 -30.95 21.84 14.00
CA ASP A 43 -31.81 21.65 12.83
C ASP A 43 -31.49 20.33 12.11
N LYS A 44 -32.52 19.49 11.94
CA LYS A 44 -32.43 18.18 11.31
C LYS A 44 -31.95 18.23 9.87
N ASP A 45 -32.31 19.27 9.12
CA ASP A 45 -31.87 19.44 7.73
C ASP A 45 -30.38 19.78 7.69
N LEU A 46 -29.94 20.64 8.61
CA LEU A 46 -28.53 21.01 8.75
C LEU A 46 -27.67 19.82 9.17
N TYR A 47 -28.12 19.07 10.17
CA TYR A 47 -27.49 17.83 10.62
C TYR A 47 -27.36 16.82 9.48
N THR A 48 -28.44 16.54 8.77
CA THR A 48 -28.46 15.55 7.69
C THR A 48 -27.50 15.93 6.57
N ARG A 49 -27.44 17.22 6.20
CA ARG A 49 -26.51 17.71 5.18
C ARG A 49 -25.05 17.51 5.57
N PHE A 50 -24.65 17.95 6.76
CA PHE A 50 -23.26 17.81 7.22
C PHE A 50 -22.87 16.36 7.48
N LYS A 51 -23.81 15.54 7.96
CA LYS A 51 -23.60 14.09 8.12
C LYS A 51 -23.32 13.44 6.78
N ASN A 52 -24.16 13.69 5.78
CA ASN A 52 -24.00 13.11 4.45
C ASN A 52 -22.68 13.52 3.79
N GLU A 53 -22.29 14.78 3.92
CA GLU A 53 -21.00 15.28 3.42
C GLU A 53 -19.82 14.57 4.11
N THR A 54 -19.85 14.50 5.44
CA THR A 54 -18.78 13.86 6.24
C THR A 54 -18.68 12.36 5.94
N VAL A 55 -19.81 11.67 5.78
CA VAL A 55 -19.86 10.24 5.42
C VAL A 55 -19.35 10.01 3.99
N SER A 56 -19.68 10.89 3.05
CA SER A 56 -19.18 10.82 1.67
C SER A 56 -17.66 11.02 1.61
N GLU A 57 -17.13 11.99 2.37
CA GLU A 57 -15.68 12.19 2.48
C GLU A 57 -15.01 10.96 3.12
N LEU A 58 -15.59 10.43 4.20
CA LEU A 58 -15.08 9.25 4.88
C LEU A 58 -15.00 8.04 3.96
N ARG A 59 -16.06 7.78 3.18
CA ARG A 59 -16.07 6.71 2.17
C ARG A 59 -14.98 6.91 1.11
N THR A 60 -14.77 8.15 0.66
CA THR A 60 -13.74 8.46 -0.34
C THR A 60 -12.34 8.19 0.21
N VAL A 61 -12.07 8.58 1.46
CA VAL A 61 -10.78 8.36 2.12
C VAL A 61 -10.56 6.87 2.41
N GLN A 62 -11.61 6.12 2.77
CA GLN A 62 -11.54 4.68 2.96
C GLN A 62 -11.22 3.93 1.66
N LEU A 63 -11.87 4.28 0.55
CA LEU A 63 -11.56 3.70 -0.77
C LEU A 63 -10.10 3.97 -1.17
N LYS A 64 -9.61 5.20 -0.94
CA LYS A 64 -8.19 5.51 -1.16
C LYS A 64 -7.29 4.68 -0.27
N LEU A 65 -7.68 4.38 0.97
CA LEU A 65 -6.88 3.55 1.88
C LEU A 65 -6.84 2.08 1.43
N GLU A 66 -7.86 1.59 0.73
CA GLU A 66 -7.87 0.23 0.17
C GLU A 66 -6.74 0.02 -0.85
N ASP A 67 -6.37 1.06 -1.60
CA ASP A 67 -5.22 1.03 -2.53
C ASP A 67 -3.89 0.74 -1.80
N PHE A 68 -3.83 0.96 -0.48
CA PHE A 68 -2.64 0.75 0.36
C PHE A 68 -2.61 -0.62 1.06
N GLN A 69 -3.56 -1.53 0.77
CA GLN A 69 -3.65 -2.83 1.44
C GLN A 69 -2.47 -3.78 1.16
N ILE A 70 -1.77 -3.60 0.04
CA ILE A 70 -0.62 -4.44 -0.31
C ILE A 70 0.59 -3.97 0.50
N ARG A 71 0.72 -4.51 1.71
CA ARG A 71 1.89 -4.33 2.56
C ARG A 71 2.89 -5.44 2.30
N ILE A 72 4.09 -5.07 1.85
CA ILE A 72 5.23 -6.00 1.87
C ILE A 72 5.96 -5.77 3.19
N SER A 73 5.65 -6.62 4.19
CA SER A 73 6.38 -6.64 5.44
C SER A 73 7.87 -6.90 5.18
N ASN A 74 8.74 -6.10 5.82
CA ASN A 74 10.19 -6.15 5.67
C ASN A 74 10.67 -5.97 4.22
N LEU A 75 10.03 -5.07 3.45
CA LEU A 75 10.41 -4.82 2.06
C LEU A 75 11.91 -4.47 1.93
N ASP A 76 12.46 -3.64 2.81
CA ASP A 76 13.88 -3.26 2.75
C ASP A 76 14.78 -4.49 2.82
N LYS A 77 14.49 -5.40 3.74
CA LYS A 77 15.20 -6.68 3.87
C LYS A 77 15.04 -7.52 2.61
N LYS A 78 13.83 -7.61 2.05
CA LYS A 78 13.59 -8.36 0.81
C LYS A 78 14.32 -7.77 -0.39
N VAL A 79 14.40 -6.44 -0.48
CA VAL A 79 15.16 -5.74 -1.52
C VAL A 79 16.65 -6.03 -1.36
N GLU A 80 17.18 -5.97 -0.14
CA GLU A 80 18.57 -6.32 0.14
C GLU A 80 18.87 -7.79 -0.19
N ASP A 81 18.01 -8.72 0.23
CA ASP A 81 18.12 -10.14 -0.10
C ASP A 81 18.12 -10.36 -1.64
N LEU A 82 17.26 -9.64 -2.37
CA LEU A 82 17.20 -9.71 -3.84
C LEU A 82 18.45 -9.14 -4.51
N VAL A 83 19.01 -8.04 -3.99
CA VAL A 83 20.27 -7.47 -4.50
C VAL A 83 21.40 -8.48 -4.29
N GLN A 84 21.53 -9.01 -3.08
CA GLN A 84 22.54 -10.03 -2.75
C GLN A 84 22.39 -11.30 -3.59
N PHE A 85 21.16 -11.74 -3.84
CA PHE A 85 20.88 -12.85 -4.73
C PHE A 85 21.29 -12.54 -6.18
N SER A 86 20.97 -11.33 -6.67
CA SER A 86 21.27 -10.90 -8.04
C SER A 86 22.79 -10.80 -8.29
N GLU A 87 23.55 -10.36 -7.30
CA GLU A 87 25.02 -10.33 -7.36
C GLU A 87 25.62 -11.73 -7.52
N LYS A 88 25.00 -12.74 -6.89
CA LYS A 88 25.45 -14.14 -6.91
C LYS A 88 24.81 -14.97 -8.03
N LEU A 89 23.96 -14.38 -8.86
CA LEU A 89 23.15 -15.09 -9.85
C LEU A 89 23.99 -15.93 -10.83
N SER A 90 25.13 -15.38 -11.26
CA SER A 90 26.05 -16.08 -12.16
C SER A 90 26.68 -17.33 -11.50
N GLU A 91 27.02 -17.24 -10.22
CA GLU A 91 27.57 -18.37 -9.46
C GLU A 91 26.51 -19.44 -9.23
N ILE A 92 25.29 -19.02 -8.85
CA ILE A 92 24.14 -19.91 -8.66
C ILE A 92 23.83 -20.66 -9.96
N TRP A 93 23.90 -19.99 -11.12
CA TRP A 93 23.73 -20.64 -12.42
C TRP A 93 24.88 -21.61 -12.76
N GLY A 94 26.13 -21.22 -12.47
CA GLY A 94 27.32 -22.01 -12.77
C GLY A 94 27.39 -23.31 -11.94
N PHE A 95 27.13 -23.21 -10.64
CA PHE A 95 27.32 -24.30 -9.67
C PHE A 95 26.00 -24.98 -9.23
N GLY A 96 24.84 -24.41 -9.55
CA GLY A 96 23.55 -24.96 -9.18
C GLY A 96 23.27 -26.30 -9.87
N ASP A 97 22.41 -27.11 -9.25
CA ASP A 97 21.87 -28.32 -9.85
C ASP A 97 20.84 -28.00 -10.94
N TYR A 98 20.32 -29.04 -11.60
CA TYR A 98 19.34 -28.88 -12.68
C TYR A 98 18.10 -28.08 -12.22
N GLU A 99 17.54 -28.41 -11.06
CA GLU A 99 16.34 -27.74 -10.52
C GLU A 99 16.60 -26.27 -10.20
N THR A 100 17.78 -25.96 -9.65
CA THR A 100 18.22 -24.58 -9.38
C THR A 100 18.32 -23.80 -10.69
N LYS A 101 18.93 -24.37 -11.73
CA LYS A 101 19.03 -23.73 -13.05
C LYS A 101 17.65 -23.50 -13.67
N VAL A 102 16.75 -24.47 -13.62
CA VAL A 102 15.36 -24.30 -14.09
C VAL A 102 14.66 -23.17 -13.35
N SER A 103 14.85 -23.08 -12.03
CA SER A 103 14.27 -22.02 -11.20
C SER A 103 14.81 -20.64 -11.57
N VAL A 104 16.13 -20.51 -11.71
CA VAL A 104 16.78 -19.28 -12.18
C VAL A 104 16.33 -18.91 -13.59
N GLN A 105 16.20 -19.87 -14.49
CA GLN A 105 15.73 -19.63 -15.85
C GLN A 105 14.30 -19.08 -15.87
N LYS A 106 13.39 -19.67 -15.09
CA LYS A 106 12.01 -19.18 -14.94
C LYS A 106 11.97 -17.78 -14.30
N LEU A 107 12.89 -17.50 -13.37
CA LEU A 107 12.99 -16.19 -12.73
C LEU A 107 13.42 -15.10 -13.73
N ILE A 108 14.45 -15.36 -14.55
CA ILE A 108 14.99 -14.40 -15.51
C ILE A 108 14.09 -14.28 -16.75
N PHE A 109 13.51 -15.39 -17.19
CA PHE A 109 12.67 -15.49 -18.38
C PHE A 109 11.26 -15.99 -18.03
N PRO A 110 10.44 -15.20 -17.30
CA PRO A 110 9.13 -15.63 -16.83
C PRO A 110 8.14 -15.90 -17.95
N LYS A 111 8.34 -15.28 -19.12
CA LYS A 111 7.54 -15.52 -20.34
C LYS A 111 8.13 -16.63 -21.24
N GLY A 112 9.19 -17.29 -20.80
CA GLY A 112 9.93 -18.27 -21.58
C GLY A 112 11.01 -17.65 -22.48
N ILE A 113 11.72 -18.52 -23.20
CA ILE A 113 12.81 -18.16 -24.12
C ILE A 113 12.33 -18.43 -25.54
N VAL A 114 12.43 -17.42 -26.41
CA VAL A 114 12.15 -17.59 -27.83
C VAL A 114 13.43 -18.06 -28.52
N ILE A 115 13.38 -19.23 -29.13
CA ILE A 115 14.43 -19.72 -30.03
C ILE A 115 14.00 -19.31 -31.44
N ASN A 116 14.78 -18.45 -32.08
CA ASN A 116 14.58 -18.10 -33.48
C ASN A 116 15.62 -18.84 -34.32
N PRO A 117 15.25 -19.98 -34.94
CA PRO A 117 16.16 -20.83 -35.70
C PRO A 117 16.62 -20.20 -37.02
#